data_AF-A0A537M9W0-F1
#
_entry.id   AF-A0A537M9W0-F1
#
_cell.length_a   1.000
_cell.length_b   1.000
_cell.length_c   1.000
_cell.angle_alpha   90.00
_cell.angle_beta   90.00
_cell.angle_gamma   90.00
#
_symmetry.space_group_name_H-M   'P 1'
#
loop_
_entity.id
_entity.type
_entity.pdbx_description
1 polymer ?
#
loop_
_entity_poly.entity_id
_entity_poly.type
_entity_poly.pdbx_seq_one_letter_code
_entity_poly.pdbx_strand_id
1 'polypeptide(L)'
;MDLFATLDRWAHRTRLDVLTPYGERKARSLRWLPVPFLAGIPLGCAMFVAGAEGGAGIGMSTAGAILFFTCLLAANLMRLFGPRITYAQGAPLDERERSIRARAGNLSGAILIWAAILACFYAAYASVFGAWMPRQAAEWVYLGFGLQGWWLLLPVLIASWLQPRPPAEE
;
A
#
# COMPACT_ATOMS: atom_id res chain seq x y z
N MET A 1 -11.81 -23.30 -29.96
CA MET A 1 -10.76 -23.23 -28.91
C MET A 1 -11.29 -22.34 -27.82
N ASP A 2 -11.33 -22.82 -26.59
CA ASP A 2 -11.90 -22.07 -25.47
C ASP A 2 -10.94 -20.95 -25.03
N LEU A 3 -11.48 -19.73 -24.93
CA LEU A 3 -10.71 -18.51 -24.69
C LEU A 3 -10.03 -18.56 -23.30
N PHE A 4 -10.71 -19.19 -22.34
CA PHE A 4 -10.20 -19.42 -20.99
C PHE A 4 -8.97 -20.33 -20.98
N ALA A 5 -8.98 -21.43 -21.74
CA ALA A 5 -7.83 -22.35 -21.84
C ALA A 5 -6.61 -21.74 -22.54
N THR A 6 -6.81 -20.63 -23.28
CA THR A 6 -5.73 -19.91 -23.95
C THR A 6 -5.10 -18.88 -23.00
N LEU A 7 -5.93 -18.18 -22.21
CA LEU A 7 -5.47 -17.28 -21.16
C LEU A 7 -4.73 -18.02 -20.04
N ASP A 8 -5.20 -19.20 -19.65
CA ASP A 8 -4.59 -20.00 -18.58
C ASP A 8 -3.19 -20.51 -18.98
N ARG A 9 -3.04 -21.00 -20.21
CA ARG A 9 -1.73 -21.37 -20.77
C ARG A 9 -0.80 -20.18 -20.91
N TRP A 10 -1.32 -19.01 -21.26
CA TRP A 10 -0.53 -17.79 -21.33
C TRP A 10 -0.05 -17.33 -19.95
N ALA A 11 -0.92 -17.41 -18.94
CA ALA A 11 -0.58 -17.12 -17.54
C ALA A 11 0.54 -18.05 -17.03
N HIS A 12 0.41 -19.36 -17.23
CA HIS A 12 1.45 -20.34 -16.88
C HIS A 12 2.77 -20.09 -17.61
N ARG A 13 2.73 -19.69 -18.89
CA ARG A 13 3.95 -19.43 -19.67
C ARG A 13 4.68 -18.16 -19.25
N THR A 14 3.95 -17.18 -18.72
CA THR A 14 4.48 -15.89 -18.24
C THR A 14 4.81 -15.90 -16.75
N ARG A 15 4.58 -17.00 -16.04
CA ARG A 15 4.66 -17.10 -14.57
C ARG A 15 3.70 -16.16 -13.83
N LEU A 16 2.65 -15.68 -14.51
CA LEU A 16 1.59 -14.84 -13.93
C LEU A 16 0.70 -15.63 -12.95
N ASP A 17 0.74 -16.94 -13.01
CA ASP A 17 0.24 -17.91 -12.04
C ASP A 17 0.87 -17.77 -10.64
N VAL A 18 2.08 -17.22 -10.50
CA VAL A 18 2.59 -16.83 -9.16
C VAL A 18 1.83 -15.62 -8.61
N LEU A 19 1.33 -14.78 -9.51
CA LEU A 19 0.48 -13.63 -9.20
C LEU A 19 -1.00 -14.01 -9.09
N THR A 20 -1.41 -15.22 -9.46
CA THR A 20 -2.78 -15.67 -9.24
C THR A 20 -3.03 -16.02 -7.77
N PRO A 21 -4.29 -15.89 -7.32
CA PRO A 21 -4.81 -16.35 -6.04
C PRO A 21 -4.36 -17.73 -5.52
N TYR A 22 -4.00 -18.64 -6.42
CA TYR A 22 -3.92 -20.08 -6.17
C TYR A 22 -2.50 -20.65 -6.15
N GLY A 23 -1.48 -19.86 -6.53
CA GLY A 23 -0.09 -20.30 -6.42
C GLY A 23 0.42 -20.29 -4.98
N GLU A 24 1.17 -21.32 -4.57
CA GLU A 24 1.90 -21.34 -3.30
C GLU A 24 2.94 -20.19 -3.28
N ARG A 25 2.60 -19.09 -2.62
CA ARG A 25 3.52 -17.95 -2.51
C ARG A 25 4.53 -18.22 -1.41
N LYS A 26 5.81 -18.27 -1.79
CA LYS A 26 6.93 -18.30 -0.82
C LYS A 26 6.75 -17.18 0.21
N ALA A 27 6.79 -17.54 1.49
CA ALA A 27 6.75 -16.60 2.60
C ALA A 27 7.77 -15.47 2.36
N ARG A 28 7.35 -14.21 2.52
CA ARG A 28 8.17 -12.98 2.39
C ARG A 28 8.60 -12.53 0.99
N SER A 29 8.17 -13.16 -0.11
CA SER A 29 8.58 -12.77 -1.47
C SER A 29 8.16 -11.34 -1.87
N LEU A 30 7.09 -10.80 -1.28
CA LEU A 30 6.52 -9.48 -1.61
C LEU A 30 6.69 -8.44 -0.50
N ARG A 31 7.55 -8.66 0.50
CA ARG A 31 7.68 -7.77 1.69
C ARG A 31 8.12 -6.33 1.38
N TRP A 32 8.84 -6.14 0.28
CA TRP A 32 9.31 -4.83 -0.17
C TRP A 32 8.32 -4.14 -1.10
N LEU A 33 7.37 -4.88 -1.67
CA LEU A 33 6.39 -4.34 -2.62
C LEU A 33 5.54 -3.19 -2.03
N PRO A 34 5.10 -3.21 -0.76
CA PRO A 34 4.32 -2.08 -0.21
C PRO A 34 5.13 -0.78 -0.06
N VAL A 35 6.46 -0.88 0.07
CA VAL A 35 7.35 0.26 0.37
C VAL A 35 7.33 1.32 -0.73
N PRO A 36 7.56 1.02 -2.03
CA PRO A 36 7.51 2.02 -3.08
C PRO A 36 6.12 2.67 -3.19
N PHE A 37 5.04 1.96 -2.92
CA PHE A 37 3.69 2.55 -2.96
C PHE A 37 3.40 3.45 -1.75
N LEU A 38 3.88 3.06 -0.56
CA LEU A 38 3.80 3.91 0.64
C LEU A 38 4.56 5.22 0.45
N ALA A 39 5.72 5.19 -0.22
CA ALA A 39 6.50 6.38 -0.54
C ALA A 39 5.91 7.15 -1.74
N GLY A 40 5.34 6.46 -2.72
CA GLY A 40 4.77 7.05 -3.92
C GLY A 40 3.51 7.89 -3.65
N ILE A 41 2.72 7.55 -2.63
CA ILE A 41 1.55 8.34 -2.20
C ILE A 41 1.94 9.77 -1.76
N PRO A 42 2.78 9.99 -0.74
CA PRO A 42 3.18 11.33 -0.32
C PRO A 42 3.98 12.05 -1.41
N LEU A 43 4.80 11.33 -2.19
CA LEU A 43 5.55 11.93 -3.29
C LEU A 43 4.62 12.44 -4.41
N GLY A 44 3.62 11.66 -4.81
CA GLY A 44 2.62 12.08 -5.79
C GLY A 44 1.79 13.27 -5.31
N CYS A 45 1.43 13.30 -4.02
CA CYS A 45 0.76 14.45 -3.40
C CYS A 45 1.66 15.71 -3.41
N ALA A 46 2.93 15.59 -3.02
CA ALA A 46 3.87 16.70 -3.03
C ALA A 46 4.10 17.24 -4.45
N MET A 47 4.22 16.36 -5.45
CA MET A 47 4.34 16.76 -6.86
C MET A 47 3.07 17.47 -7.36
N PHE A 48 1.89 16.99 -6.97
CA PHE A 48 0.62 17.63 -7.31
C PHE A 48 0.57 19.07 -6.77
N VAL A 49 0.87 19.24 -5.48
CA VAL A 49 0.91 20.55 -4.82
C VAL A 49 1.95 21.47 -5.46
N ALA A 50 3.17 20.98 -5.69
CA ALA A 50 4.24 21.75 -6.31
C ALA A 50 3.88 22.22 -7.74
N GLY A 51 3.14 21.42 -8.50
CA GLY A 51 2.64 21.80 -9.82
C GLY A 51 1.48 22.80 -9.78
N ALA A 52 0.54 22.63 -8.83
CA ALA A 52 -0.66 23.45 -8.71
C ALA A 52 -0.37 24.84 -8.13
N GLU A 53 0.50 24.93 -7.13
CA GLU A 53 0.79 26.18 -6.41
C GLU A 53 2.21 26.72 -6.68
N GLY A 54 3.18 25.84 -6.94
CA GLY A 54 4.61 26.17 -6.94
C GLY A 54 5.21 26.61 -8.28
N GLY A 55 4.39 26.84 -9.32
CA GLY A 55 4.85 27.29 -10.63
C GLY A 55 5.57 26.23 -11.48
N ALA A 56 5.64 24.96 -11.02
CA ALA A 56 6.22 23.85 -11.79
C ALA A 56 5.36 23.40 -12.99
N GLY A 57 4.17 23.99 -13.14
CA GLY A 57 3.30 23.83 -14.30
C GLY A 57 2.40 22.59 -14.24
N ILE A 58 1.42 22.57 -15.16
CA ILE A 58 0.38 21.55 -15.22
C ILE A 58 0.97 20.14 -15.38
N GLY A 59 2.06 20.00 -16.15
CA GLY A 59 2.72 18.70 -16.36
C GLY A 59 3.16 18.01 -15.06
N MET A 60 3.74 18.77 -14.12
CA MET A 60 4.14 18.25 -12.81
C MET A 60 2.93 17.84 -11.96
N SER A 61 1.87 18.65 -11.99
CA SER A 61 0.64 18.34 -11.27
C SER A 61 -0.03 17.07 -11.78
N THR A 62 -0.07 16.88 -13.11
CA THR A 62 -0.61 15.69 -13.77
C THR A 62 0.24 14.45 -13.48
N ALA A 63 1.57 14.57 -13.53
CA ALA A 63 2.47 13.46 -13.18
C ALA A 63 2.30 13.05 -11.71
N GLY A 64 2.19 14.02 -10.80
CA GLY A 64 1.90 13.77 -9.39
C GLY A 64 0.56 13.07 -9.17
N ALA A 65 -0.49 13.51 -9.87
CA ALA A 65 -1.81 12.88 -9.84
C ALA A 65 -1.76 11.41 -10.32
N ILE A 66 -1.13 11.16 -11.47
CA ILE A 66 -1.00 9.81 -12.04
C ILE A 66 -0.24 8.90 -11.06
N LEU A 67 0.87 9.37 -10.50
CA LEU A 67 1.64 8.60 -9.53
C LEU A 67 0.82 8.28 -8.28
N PHE A 68 0.14 9.28 -7.72
CA PHE A 68 -0.69 9.14 -6.54
C PHE A 68 -1.80 8.11 -6.74
N PHE A 69 -2.61 8.25 -7.80
CA PHE A 69 -3.72 7.34 -8.08
C PHE A 69 -3.25 5.94 -8.46
N THR A 70 -2.10 5.81 -9.15
CA THR A 70 -1.49 4.51 -9.44
C THR A 70 -1.07 3.80 -8.15
N CYS A 71 -0.45 4.53 -7.22
CA CYS A 71 -0.05 3.98 -5.92
C CYS A 71 -1.27 3.65 -5.05
N LEU A 72 -2.32 4.47 -5.10
CA LEU A 72 -3.58 4.20 -4.40
C LEU A 72 -4.31 2.97 -4.96
N LEU A 73 -4.33 2.81 -6.29
CA LEU A 73 -4.85 1.62 -6.93
C LEU A 73 -4.04 0.38 -6.53
N ALA A 74 -2.71 0.48 -6.57
CA ALA A 74 -1.83 -0.58 -6.10
C ALA A 74 -2.09 -0.92 -4.62
N ALA A 75 -2.31 0.07 -3.74
CA ALA A 75 -2.67 -0.16 -2.34
C ALA A 75 -3.94 -1.01 -2.19
N ASN A 76 -4.96 -0.73 -2.99
CA ASN A 76 -6.20 -1.51 -3.00
C ASN A 76 -5.99 -2.93 -3.54
N LEU A 77 -5.22 -3.08 -4.63
CA LEU A 77 -4.91 -4.40 -5.21
C LEU A 77 -3.99 -5.23 -4.31
N MET A 78 -3.07 -4.59 -3.59
CA MET A 78 -2.15 -5.26 -2.68
C MET A 78 -2.86 -5.89 -1.49
N ARG A 79 -4.09 -5.51 -1.15
CA ARG A 79 -4.89 -6.30 -0.21
C ARG A 79 -5.27 -7.68 -0.75
N LEU A 80 -5.42 -7.81 -2.07
CA LEU A 80 -5.74 -9.09 -2.73
C LEU A 80 -4.51 -10.02 -2.81
N PHE A 81 -3.32 -9.43 -2.78
CA PHE A 81 -2.03 -10.09 -2.99
C PHE A 81 -1.11 -10.12 -1.78
N GLY A 82 -1.40 -9.32 -0.75
CA GLY A 82 -0.77 -9.37 0.55
C GLY A 82 -0.93 -10.77 1.12
N PRO A 83 -0.07 -11.18 2.08
CA PRO A 83 0.03 -12.56 2.53
C PRO A 83 -1.36 -13.14 2.71
N ARG A 84 -1.75 -13.97 1.73
CA ARG A 84 -2.99 -14.72 1.82
C ARG A 84 -2.74 -15.65 2.98
N ILE A 85 -3.45 -15.38 4.06
CA ILE A 85 -3.93 -16.38 5.00
C ILE A 85 -4.22 -17.59 4.12
N THR A 86 -3.35 -18.60 4.18
CA THR A 86 -3.58 -19.83 3.46
C THR A 86 -4.79 -20.43 4.17
N TYR A 87 -5.98 -20.10 3.67
CA TYR A 87 -7.15 -20.91 3.91
C TYR A 87 -6.83 -22.24 3.24
N ALA A 88 -6.12 -23.12 3.93
CA ALA A 88 -6.24 -24.54 3.64
C ALA A 88 -7.74 -24.81 3.78
N GLN A 89 -8.43 -24.96 2.64
CA GLN A 89 -9.86 -25.23 2.63
C GLN A 89 -10.10 -26.45 3.53
N GLY A 90 -10.74 -26.23 4.68
CA GLY A 90 -11.03 -27.27 5.67
C GLY A 90 -10.14 -27.33 6.90
N ALA A 91 -9.07 -26.54 7.02
CA ALA A 91 -8.28 -26.46 8.25
C ALA A 91 -8.77 -25.29 9.15
N PRO A 92 -8.87 -25.48 10.47
CA PRO A 92 -9.12 -24.36 11.38
C PRO A 92 -8.01 -23.31 11.20
N LEU A 93 -8.37 -22.03 11.20
CA LEU A 93 -7.39 -20.93 11.22
C LEU A 93 -6.39 -21.20 12.35
N ASP A 94 -5.12 -21.37 12.00
CA ASP A 94 -4.04 -21.48 12.96
C ASP A 94 -4.05 -20.21 13.84
N GLU A 95 -4.18 -20.36 15.15
CA GLU A 95 -4.25 -19.24 16.11
C GLU A 95 -3.09 -18.26 15.91
N ARG A 96 -1.97 -18.80 15.42
CA ARG A 96 -0.79 -18.05 15.02
C ARG A 96 -1.07 -17.00 13.95
N GLU A 97 -1.80 -17.32 12.89
CA GLU A 97 -2.10 -16.35 11.82
C GLU A 97 -3.02 -15.23 12.30
N ARG A 98 -3.99 -15.56 13.16
CA ARG A 98 -4.85 -14.57 13.80
C ARG A 98 -4.06 -13.62 14.71
N SER A 99 -3.14 -14.16 15.51
CA SER A 99 -2.29 -13.35 16.39
C SER A 99 -1.36 -12.42 15.60
N ILE A 100 -0.77 -12.89 14.50
CA ILE A 100 0.07 -12.06 13.61
C ILE A 100 -0.76 -10.94 13.00
N ARG A 101 -1.98 -11.21 12.55
CA ARG A 101 -2.89 -10.20 11.99
C ARG A 101 -3.29 -9.15 13.03
N ALA A 102 -3.68 -9.58 14.22
CA ALA A 102 -4.04 -8.67 15.30
C ALA A 102 -2.86 -7.76 15.68
N ARG A 103 -1.65 -8.32 15.77
CA ARG A 103 -0.43 -7.58 16.05
C ARG A 103 -0.07 -6.60 14.94
N ALA A 104 -0.17 -7.01 13.68
CA ALA A 104 0.07 -6.14 12.52
C ALA A 104 -0.93 -4.97 12.48
N GLY A 105 -2.21 -5.25 12.74
CA GLY A 105 -3.26 -4.24 12.87
C GLY A 105 -2.95 -3.24 13.97
N ASN A 106 -2.62 -3.72 15.18
CA ASN A 106 -2.31 -2.85 16.31
C ASN A 106 -1.08 -1.96 16.04
N LEU A 107 0.00 -2.52 15.51
CA LEU A 107 1.20 -1.76 15.14
C LEU A 107 0.90 -0.73 14.04
N SER A 108 0.12 -1.10 13.01
CA SER A 108 -0.27 -0.15 11.96
C SER A 108 -1.12 1.00 12.51
N GLY A 109 -2.05 0.69 13.42
CA GLY A 109 -2.87 1.70 14.10
C GLY A 109 -2.01 2.65 14.92
N ALA A 110 -1.05 2.13 15.70
CA ALA A 110 -0.11 2.95 16.47
C ALA A 110 0.71 3.89 15.57
N ILE A 111 1.23 3.39 14.45
CA ILE A 111 1.98 4.22 13.48
C ILE A 111 1.09 5.35 12.94
N LEU A 112 -0.15 5.05 12.58
CA LEU A 112 -1.08 6.05 12.03
C LEU A 112 -1.53 7.07 13.07
N ILE A 113 -1.70 6.67 14.33
CA ILE A 113 -1.99 7.59 15.44
C ILE A 113 -0.82 8.56 15.62
N TRP A 114 0.42 8.05 15.70
CA TRP A 114 1.61 8.91 15.81
C TRP A 114 1.78 9.83 14.60
N ALA A 115 1.52 9.33 13.39
CA ALA A 115 1.54 10.14 12.18
C ALA A 115 0.47 11.25 12.22
N ALA A 116 -0.73 10.96 12.71
CA ALA A 116 -1.80 11.95 12.87
C ALA A 116 -1.44 13.01 13.91
N ILE A 117 -0.86 12.61 15.05
CA ILE A 117 -0.35 13.54 16.08
C ILE A 117 0.71 14.46 15.48
N LEU A 118 1.70 13.90 14.76
CA LEU A 118 2.73 14.67 14.07
C LEU A 118 2.15 15.61 13.01
N ALA A 119 1.11 15.19 12.29
CA ALA A 119 0.41 16.04 11.33
C ALA A 119 -0.29 17.21 12.01
N CYS A 120 -0.87 17.02 13.20
CA CYS A 120 -1.43 18.12 14.00
C CYS A 120 -0.36 19.12 14.44
N PHE A 121 0.78 18.63 14.95
CA PHE A 121 1.91 19.49 15.30
C PHE A 121 2.46 20.24 14.08
N TYR A 122 2.58 19.56 12.94
CA TYR A 122 2.97 20.19 11.67
C TYR A 122 1.99 21.28 11.26
N ALA A 123 0.68 21.04 11.35
CA ALA A 123 -0.33 22.05 11.00
C ALA A 123 -0.25 23.29 11.90
N ALA A 124 -0.02 23.10 13.21
CA ALA A 124 0.20 24.20 14.15
C ALA A 124 1.49 24.98 13.85
N TYR A 125 2.57 24.29 13.46
CA TYR A 125 3.80 24.94 13.01
C TYR A 125 3.59 25.70 11.69
N ALA A 126 2.94 25.06 10.71
CA ALA A 126 2.73 25.61 9.38
C ALA A 126 1.86 26.87 9.39
N SER A 127 0.87 26.94 10.30
CA SER A 127 0.04 28.14 10.46
C SER A 127 0.80 29.36 11.00
N VAL A 128 1.90 29.14 11.73
CA VAL A 128 2.74 30.21 12.28
C VAL A 128 3.85 30.62 11.30
N PHE A 129 4.51 29.64 10.67
CA PHE A 129 5.70 29.87 9.85
C PHE A 129 5.42 29.93 8.35
N GLY A 130 4.14 29.87 7.93
CA GLY A 130 3.76 29.95 6.52
C GLY A 130 4.21 28.73 5.69
N ALA A 131 4.41 27.58 6.32
CA ALA A 131 4.69 26.34 5.60
C ALA A 131 3.42 25.86 4.85
N TRP A 132 3.59 24.89 3.95
CA TRP A 132 2.46 24.39 3.16
C TRP A 132 1.35 23.82 4.06
N MET A 133 0.12 24.24 3.80
CA MET A 133 -1.09 23.65 4.34
C MET A 133 -2.10 23.48 3.21
N PRO A 134 -3.00 22.48 3.31
CA PRO A 134 -4.03 22.30 2.30
C PRO A 134 -4.97 23.51 2.24
N ARG A 135 -5.06 24.16 1.08
CA ARG A 135 -5.87 25.36 0.86
C ARG A 135 -7.11 25.08 0.01
N GLN A 136 -7.00 24.13 -0.91
CA GLN A 136 -8.04 23.77 -1.86
C GLN A 136 -8.65 22.40 -1.56
N ALA A 137 -9.92 22.21 -1.93
CA ALA A 137 -10.64 20.96 -1.67
C ALA A 137 -9.92 19.73 -2.25
N ALA A 138 -9.24 19.88 -3.39
CA ALA A 138 -8.47 18.80 -4.00
C ALA A 138 -7.33 18.31 -3.07
N GLU A 139 -6.61 19.20 -2.39
CA GLU A 139 -5.51 18.80 -1.50
C GLU A 139 -6.03 18.02 -0.28
N TRP A 140 -7.18 18.41 0.26
CA TRP A 140 -7.86 17.64 1.31
C TRP A 140 -8.27 16.25 0.83
N VAL A 141 -8.74 16.13 -0.41
CA VAL A 141 -9.07 14.85 -1.03
C VAL A 141 -7.82 13.97 -1.16
N TYR A 142 -6.69 14.52 -1.62
CA TYR A 142 -5.42 13.79 -1.71
C TYR A 142 -4.92 13.35 -0.33
N LEU A 143 -5.02 14.20 0.69
CA LEU A 143 -4.64 13.81 2.06
C LEU A 143 -5.53 12.69 2.60
N GLY A 144 -6.85 12.79 2.42
CA GLY A 144 -7.80 11.78 2.88
C GLY A 144 -7.55 10.42 2.20
N PHE A 145 -7.43 10.41 0.87
CA PHE A 145 -7.11 9.18 0.13
C PHE A 145 -5.69 8.67 0.41
N GLY A 146 -4.74 9.57 0.67
CA GLY A 146 -3.37 9.20 1.03
C GLY A 146 -3.33 8.46 2.36
N LEU A 147 -4.05 8.98 3.36
CA LEU A 147 -4.23 8.33 4.66
C LEU A 147 -4.91 6.97 4.50
N GLN A 148 -5.95 6.88 3.67
CA GLN A 148 -6.61 5.61 3.35
C GLN A 148 -5.62 4.62 2.71
N GLY A 149 -4.81 5.05 1.75
CA GLY A 149 -3.79 4.21 1.12
C GLY A 149 -2.76 3.68 2.13
N TRP A 150 -2.30 4.54 3.05
CA TRP A 150 -1.43 4.15 4.16
C TRP A 150 -2.09 3.14 5.11
N TRP A 151 -3.36 3.35 5.46
CA TRP A 151 -4.15 2.41 6.25
C TRP A 151 -4.28 1.03 5.59
N LEU A 152 -4.32 0.97 4.26
CA LEU A 152 -4.39 -0.29 3.52
C LEU A 152 -3.03 -1.00 3.43
N LEU A 153 -1.94 -0.25 3.22
CA LEU A 153 -0.60 -0.79 2.96
C LEU A 153 0.17 -1.16 4.23
N LEU A 154 0.06 -0.37 5.31
CA LEU A 154 0.82 -0.60 6.54
C LEU A 154 0.58 -1.98 7.17
N PRO A 155 -0.67 -2.46 7.35
CA PRO A 155 -0.91 -3.78 7.91
C PRO A 155 -0.30 -4.89 7.03
N VAL A 156 -0.38 -4.74 5.70
CA VAL A 156 0.18 -5.70 4.73
C VAL A 156 1.71 -5.75 4.85
N LEU A 157 2.35 -4.58 4.92
CA LEU A 157 3.78 -4.47 5.15
C LEU A 157 4.17 -5.15 6.46
N ILE A 158 3.59 -4.73 7.58
CA ILE A 158 3.95 -5.23 8.91
C ILE A 158 3.71 -6.75 9.00
N ALA A 159 2.58 -7.25 8.50
CA ALA A 159 2.30 -8.67 8.46
C ALA A 159 3.37 -9.45 7.67
N SER A 160 3.81 -8.93 6.53
CA SER A 160 4.86 -9.58 5.71
C SER A 160 6.21 -9.67 6.43
N TRP A 161 6.50 -8.74 7.34
CA TRP A 161 7.73 -8.75 8.15
C TRP A 161 7.61 -9.63 9.40
N LEU A 162 6.40 -9.75 9.96
CA LEU A 162 6.13 -10.61 11.12
C LEU A 162 6.07 -12.11 10.78
N GLN A 163 5.80 -12.47 9.51
CA GLN A 163 5.82 -13.88 9.07
C GLN A 163 7.20 -14.51 9.28
N PRO A 164 7.30 -15.77 9.75
CA PRO A 164 8.58 -16.46 9.93
C PRO A 164 9.38 -16.58 8.62
N ARG A 165 10.70 -16.74 8.72
CA ARG A 165 11.54 -17.02 7.52
C ARG A 165 11.12 -18.37 6.97
N PRO A 166 11.03 -18.54 5.63
CA PRO A 166 10.95 -19.87 5.08
C PRO A 166 12.17 -20.66 5.58
N PRO A 167 12.01 -21.93 5.98
CA PRO A 167 13.16 -22.79 6.28
C PRO A 167 14.10 -22.75 5.07
N ALA A 168 15.41 -22.70 5.34
CA ALA A 168 16.38 -22.87 4.26
C ALA A 168 16.09 -24.21 3.60
N GLU A 169 15.97 -24.22 2.27
CA GLU A 169 15.82 -25.45 1.49
C GLU A 169 17.01 -26.35 1.85
N GLU A 170 16.73 -27.50 2.48
CA GLU A 170 17.67 -28.64 2.57
C GLU A 170 17.82 -29.29 1.20
#